data_AF-A0AAD8AI76-F1
#
_entry.id   AF-A0AAD8AI76-F1
#
_cell.length_a   1.000
_cell.length_b   1.000
_cell.length_c   1.000
_cell.angle_alpha   90.00
_cell.angle_beta   90.00
_cell.angle_gamma   90.00
#
_symmetry.space_group_name_H-M   'P 1'
#
loop_
_entity.id
_entity.type
_entity.pdbx_description
1 polymer ?
#
loop_
_entity_poly.entity_id
_entity_poly.type
_entity_poly.pdbx_seq_one_letter_code
_entity_poly.pdbx_strand_id
1 'polypeptide(L)'
;MGDEDVIRRRLLIDGDGTGDDRRLNVLLKSFIKWCNATSESPGESQVAHDRMLAQLAQCEFAVAKSRHSAAMSAAELQNYENLSRQIETGIEAAKRNIESTKLEFQHAKTVRKNRIEYDVLAKVINEQPDRKETDEKLSQLRRELGSLEETREQLERKLDMRRKQFHVLVASIHQLQAMLDDNESDDIIDVSLEAFEDDVKILPTVKQEPETMVIE
;
A
#
# COMPACT_ATOMS: atom_id res chain seq x y z
N MET A 1 54.88 11.65 21.47
CA MET A 1 54.59 10.23 21.84
C MET A 1 53.25 10.26 22.50
N GLY A 2 52.23 9.62 21.91
CA GLY A 2 50.88 9.63 22.48
C GLY A 2 50.80 8.69 23.68
N ASP A 3 49.86 8.93 24.60
CA ASP A 3 49.65 8.09 25.79
C ASP A 3 49.43 6.61 25.43
N GLU A 4 48.79 6.33 24.30
CA GLU A 4 48.65 4.98 23.74
C GLU A 4 49.98 4.28 23.46
N ASP A 5 51.00 5.01 22.98
CA ASP A 5 52.33 4.42 22.73
C ASP A 5 53.07 4.13 24.04
N VAL A 6 52.84 4.96 25.07
CA VAL A 6 53.40 4.77 26.42
C VAL A 6 52.72 3.60 27.11
N ILE A 7 51.41 3.49 27.01
CA ILE A 7 50.60 2.37 27.53
C ILE A 7 51.00 1.08 26.83
N ARG A 8 51.12 1.08 25.49
CA ARG A 8 51.55 -0.10 24.71
C ARG A 8 52.97 -0.53 25.08
N ARG A 9 53.92 0.40 25.24
CA ARG A 9 55.28 0.08 25.73
C ARG A 9 55.26 -0.45 27.15
N ARG A 10 54.45 0.12 28.03
CA ARG A 10 54.32 -0.34 29.41
C ARG A 10 53.69 -1.73 29.49
N LEU A 11 52.67 -2.03 28.69
CA LEU A 11 52.10 -3.37 28.55
C LEU A 11 53.06 -4.36 27.89
N LEU A 12 53.92 -3.94 26.97
CA LEU A 12 54.99 -4.79 26.41
C LEU A 12 56.10 -5.10 27.44
N ILE A 13 56.34 -4.19 28.38
CA ILE A 13 57.33 -4.36 29.46
C ILE A 13 56.74 -5.12 30.66
N ASP A 14 55.49 -4.83 31.06
CA ASP A 14 54.84 -5.32 32.27
C ASP A 14 53.75 -6.38 32.03
N GLY A 15 53.30 -6.61 30.78
CA GLY A 15 52.07 -7.35 30.49
C GLY A 15 52.15 -8.87 30.57
N ASP A 16 53.33 -9.49 30.48
CA ASP A 16 53.49 -10.95 30.67
C ASP A 16 54.92 -11.41 31.09
N GLY A 17 55.87 -10.48 31.32
CA GLY A 17 57.32 -10.80 31.19
C GLY A 17 58.27 -10.48 32.35
N THR A 18 57.82 -9.90 33.47
CA THR A 18 58.74 -9.49 34.57
C THR A 18 59.21 -10.65 35.47
N GLY A 19 58.74 -11.87 35.18
CA GLY A 19 59.17 -13.09 35.86
C GLY A 19 60.22 -13.89 35.12
N ASP A 20 60.18 -13.96 33.79
CA ASP A 20 60.98 -14.94 33.03
C ASP A 20 62.43 -14.54 32.89
N ASP A 21 62.70 -13.31 32.44
CA ASP A 21 64.08 -12.79 32.39
C ASP A 21 64.71 -12.76 33.79
N ARG A 22 63.91 -12.44 34.82
CA ARG A 22 64.35 -12.51 36.22
C ARG A 22 64.63 -13.95 36.66
N ARG A 23 63.79 -14.92 36.31
CA ARG A 23 63.95 -16.35 36.62
C ARG A 23 65.20 -16.92 35.94
N LEU A 24 65.42 -16.60 34.67
CA LEU A 24 66.60 -17.00 33.91
C LEU A 24 67.88 -16.38 34.47
N ASN A 25 67.85 -15.10 34.82
CA ASN A 25 68.99 -14.44 35.48
C ASN A 25 69.30 -15.04 36.87
N VAL A 26 68.29 -15.44 37.63
CA VAL A 26 68.47 -16.11 38.93
C VAL A 26 69.04 -17.52 38.75
N LEU A 27 68.57 -18.28 37.76
CA LEU A 27 69.11 -19.59 37.41
C LEU A 27 70.58 -19.47 36.97
N LEU A 28 70.90 -18.50 36.11
CA LEU A 28 72.27 -18.24 35.64
C LEU A 28 73.21 -17.90 36.79
N LYS A 29 72.81 -17.00 37.70
CA LYS A 29 73.60 -16.67 38.90
C LYS A 29 73.80 -17.87 39.82
N SER A 30 72.76 -18.71 39.98
CA SER A 30 72.83 -19.92 40.80
C SER A 30 73.77 -20.95 40.19
N PHE A 31 73.74 -21.11 38.87
CA PHE A 31 74.64 -21.97 38.11
C PHE A 31 76.10 -21.54 38.22
N ILE A 32 76.39 -20.24 37.99
CA ILE A 32 77.75 -19.69 38.13
C ILE A 32 78.26 -19.88 39.56
N LYS A 33 77.41 -19.66 40.57
CA LYS A 33 77.78 -19.88 41.97
C LYS A 33 78.11 -21.34 42.24
N TRP A 34 77.28 -22.27 41.76
CA TRP A 34 77.49 -23.71 41.91
C TRP A 34 78.78 -24.19 41.22
N CYS A 35 79.10 -23.71 40.02
CA CYS A 35 80.34 -24.05 39.32
C CYS A 35 81.61 -23.56 40.04
N ASN A 36 81.53 -22.46 40.81
CA ASN A 36 82.66 -21.89 41.53
C ASN A 36 82.77 -22.37 43.00
N ALA A 37 81.84 -23.20 43.47
CA ALA A 37 81.83 -23.75 44.82
C ALA A 37 82.89 -24.85 44.97
N THR A 38 84.14 -24.46 45.20
CA THR A 38 85.30 -25.39 45.22
C THR A 38 85.49 -26.09 46.58
N SER A 39 84.67 -25.77 47.60
CA SER A 39 84.85 -26.25 48.98
C SER A 39 83.55 -26.63 49.71
N GLU A 40 82.43 -26.83 49.00
CA GLU A 40 81.15 -27.21 49.61
C GLU A 40 81.05 -28.73 49.86
N SER A 41 80.29 -29.12 50.87
CA SER A 41 80.01 -30.53 51.16
C SER A 41 79.28 -31.19 49.99
N PRO A 42 79.54 -32.47 49.64
CA PRO A 42 78.84 -33.17 48.56
C PRO A 42 77.31 -33.11 48.65
N GLY A 43 76.75 -33.04 49.88
CA GLY A 43 75.30 -32.90 50.09
C GLY A 43 74.74 -31.52 49.75
N GLU A 44 75.51 -30.45 49.96
CA GLU A 44 75.08 -29.07 49.66
C GLU A 44 75.10 -28.81 48.15
N SER A 45 76.11 -29.36 47.46
CA SER A 45 76.21 -29.31 46.00
C SER A 45 75.03 -30.02 45.31
N GLN A 46 74.58 -31.17 45.84
CA GLN A 46 73.41 -31.89 45.31
C GLN A 46 72.10 -31.10 45.49
N VAL A 47 71.89 -30.48 46.66
CA VAL A 47 70.70 -29.66 46.91
C VAL A 47 70.66 -28.43 46.00
N ALA A 48 71.81 -27.80 45.74
CA ALA A 48 71.91 -26.69 44.80
C ALA A 48 71.59 -27.14 43.36
N HIS A 49 72.06 -28.31 42.95
CA HIS A 49 71.74 -28.91 41.65
C HIS A 49 70.23 -29.20 41.49
N ASP A 50 69.61 -29.86 42.46
CA ASP A 50 68.18 -30.18 42.42
C ASP A 50 67.31 -28.92 42.40
N ARG A 51 67.74 -27.87 43.11
CA ARG A 51 67.09 -26.55 43.07
C ARG A 51 67.20 -25.90 41.68
N MET A 52 68.34 -26.01 41.00
CA MET A 52 68.50 -25.51 39.63
C MET A 52 67.62 -26.28 38.64
N LEU A 53 67.52 -27.61 38.77
CA LEU A 53 66.61 -28.42 37.95
C LEU A 53 65.15 -28.01 38.14
N ALA A 54 64.72 -27.77 39.38
CA ALA A 54 63.38 -27.28 39.66
C ALA A 54 63.12 -25.89 39.04
N GLN A 55 64.11 -25.00 39.07
CA GLN A 55 64.04 -23.69 38.42
C GLN A 55 63.99 -23.79 36.89
N LEU A 56 64.74 -24.72 36.29
CA LEU A 56 64.70 -24.99 34.85
C LEU A 56 63.32 -25.49 34.42
N ALA A 57 62.75 -26.46 35.14
CA ALA A 57 61.40 -26.97 34.88
C ALA A 57 60.32 -25.87 34.96
N GLN A 58 60.47 -24.91 35.89
CA GLN A 58 59.57 -23.74 35.97
C GLN A 58 59.72 -22.80 34.77
N CYS A 59 60.93 -22.63 34.23
CA CYS A 59 61.16 -21.83 33.02
C CYS A 59 60.56 -22.52 31.79
N GLU A 60 60.75 -23.83 31.64
CA GLU A 60 60.14 -24.61 30.56
C GLU A 60 58.61 -24.53 30.58
N PHE A 61 58.01 -24.66 31.77
CA PHE A 61 56.57 -24.51 31.94
C PHE A 61 56.08 -23.10 31.55
N ALA A 62 56.81 -22.04 31.95
CA ALA A 62 56.46 -20.67 31.62
C ALA A 62 56.48 -20.44 30.09
N VAL A 63 57.51 -20.93 29.41
CA VAL A 63 57.61 -20.86 27.93
C VAL A 63 56.47 -21.62 27.25
N ALA A 64 56.16 -22.84 27.71
CA ALA A 64 55.06 -23.62 27.17
C ALA A 64 53.72 -22.89 27.36
N LYS A 65 53.48 -22.34 28.56
CA LYS A 65 52.29 -21.55 28.88
C LYS A 65 52.17 -20.33 27.96
N SER A 66 53.23 -19.54 27.81
CA SER A 66 53.23 -18.35 26.93
C SER A 66 52.91 -18.73 25.48
N ARG A 67 53.49 -19.83 24.96
CA ARG A 67 53.17 -20.34 23.62
C ARG A 67 51.69 -20.71 23.47
N HIS A 68 51.11 -21.37 24.48
CA HIS A 68 49.69 -21.71 24.46
C HIS A 68 48.79 -20.48 24.54
N SER A 69 49.11 -19.51 25.40
CA SER A 69 48.41 -18.24 25.46
C SER A 69 48.46 -17.50 24.12
N ALA A 70 49.62 -17.43 23.46
CA ALA A 70 49.75 -16.79 22.16
C ALA A 70 48.91 -17.50 21.08
N ALA A 71 48.89 -18.84 21.06
CA ALA A 71 48.05 -19.61 20.14
C ALA A 71 46.55 -19.40 20.41
N MET A 72 46.16 -19.37 21.69
CA MET A 72 44.78 -19.08 22.09
C MET A 72 44.36 -17.67 21.65
N SER A 73 45.17 -16.65 21.92
CA SER A 73 44.88 -15.27 21.50
C SER A 73 44.77 -15.13 19.97
N ALA A 74 45.60 -15.84 19.20
CA ALA A 74 45.49 -15.85 17.74
C ALA A 74 44.16 -16.47 17.26
N ALA A 75 43.74 -17.58 17.88
CA ALA A 75 42.46 -18.22 17.58
C ALA A 75 41.27 -17.32 17.98
N GLU A 76 41.34 -16.66 19.13
CA GLU A 76 40.32 -15.70 19.59
C GLU A 76 40.20 -14.51 18.63
N LEU A 77 41.33 -13.94 18.18
CA LEU A 77 41.35 -12.88 17.16
C LEU A 77 40.61 -13.29 15.89
N GLN A 78 40.89 -14.48 15.37
CA GLN A 78 40.19 -15.01 14.20
C GLN A 78 38.69 -15.18 14.45
N ASN A 79 38.30 -15.64 15.64
CA ASN A 79 36.90 -15.77 16.01
C ASN A 79 36.19 -14.41 16.08
N TYR A 80 36.84 -13.39 16.66
CA TYR A 80 36.29 -12.04 16.71
C TYR A 80 36.15 -11.41 15.32
N GLU A 81 37.10 -11.65 14.41
CA GLU A 81 36.95 -11.21 13.01
C GLU A 81 35.75 -11.88 12.32
N ASN A 82 35.58 -13.19 12.52
CA ASN A 82 34.44 -13.92 11.95
C ASN A 82 33.11 -13.40 12.53
N LEU A 83 33.07 -13.15 13.84
CA LEU A 83 31.89 -12.59 14.50
C LEU A 83 31.58 -11.18 13.98
N SER A 84 32.60 -10.33 13.79
CA SER A 84 32.45 -8.99 13.19
C SER A 84 31.81 -9.08 11.81
N ARG A 85 32.32 -9.96 10.95
CA ARG A 85 31.76 -10.17 9.59
C ARG A 85 30.32 -10.67 9.62
N GLN A 86 29.98 -11.56 10.56
CA GLN A 86 28.61 -12.03 10.74
C GLN A 86 27.66 -10.90 11.17
N ILE A 87 28.10 -10.07 12.12
CA ILE A 87 27.33 -8.90 12.58
C ILE A 87 27.13 -7.91 11.44
N GLU A 88 28.16 -7.59 10.67
CA GLU A 88 28.07 -6.71 9.50
C GLU A 88 27.06 -7.23 8.47
N THR A 89 27.14 -8.53 8.14
CA THR A 89 26.19 -9.18 7.23
C THR A 89 24.75 -9.11 7.78
N GLY A 90 24.57 -9.33 9.08
CA GLY A 90 23.28 -9.21 9.76
C GLY A 90 22.73 -7.78 9.72
N ILE A 91 23.58 -6.77 9.91
CA ILE A 91 23.21 -5.35 9.81
C ILE A 91 22.76 -5.01 8.39
N GLU A 92 23.47 -5.46 7.37
CA GLU A 92 23.08 -5.24 5.98
C GLU A 92 21.75 -5.92 5.64
N ALA A 93 21.54 -7.17 6.09
CA ALA A 93 20.28 -7.86 5.90
C ALA A 93 19.12 -7.13 6.59
N ALA A 94 19.32 -6.66 7.83
CA ALA A 94 18.33 -5.87 8.54
C ALA A 94 18.00 -4.56 7.81
N LYS A 95 19.01 -3.85 7.28
CA LYS A 95 18.80 -2.64 6.47
C LYS A 95 17.94 -2.91 5.23
N ARG A 96 18.25 -3.98 4.48
CA ARG A 96 17.45 -4.39 3.31
C ARG A 96 16.01 -4.71 3.69
N ASN A 97 15.81 -5.43 4.80
CA ASN A 97 14.47 -5.74 5.29
C ASN A 97 13.68 -4.49 5.69
N ILE A 98 14.31 -3.52 6.35
CA ILE A 98 13.66 -2.24 6.70
C ILE A 98 13.21 -1.52 5.42
N GLU A 99 14.04 -1.50 4.39
CA GLU A 99 13.73 -0.84 3.13
C GLU A 99 12.58 -1.53 2.38
N SER A 100 12.57 -2.87 2.34
CA SER A 100 11.44 -3.66 1.80
C SER A 100 10.14 -3.37 2.57
N THR A 101 10.16 -3.48 3.89
CA THR A 101 8.98 -3.25 4.73
C THR A 101 8.46 -1.81 4.59
N LYS A 102 9.35 -0.83 4.36
CA LYS A 102 8.95 0.55 4.11
C LYS A 102 8.17 0.69 2.80
N LEU A 103 8.61 0.01 1.74
CA LEU A 103 7.90 -0.01 0.45
C LEU A 103 6.53 -0.70 0.58
N GLU A 104 6.49 -1.86 1.23
CA GLU A 104 5.23 -2.58 1.50
C GLU A 104 4.26 -1.72 2.31
N PHE A 105 4.76 -0.99 3.31
CA PHE A 105 3.96 -0.09 4.12
C PHE A 105 3.38 1.07 3.30
N GLN A 106 4.17 1.65 2.39
CA GLN A 106 3.67 2.67 1.46
C GLN A 106 2.58 2.12 0.55
N HIS A 107 2.79 0.92 0.00
CA HIS A 107 1.79 0.24 -0.82
C HIS A 107 0.49 -0.02 -0.03
N ALA A 108 0.59 -0.54 1.19
CA ALA A 108 -0.55 -0.79 2.07
C ALA A 108 -1.31 0.51 2.41
N LYS A 109 -0.61 1.64 2.58
CA LYS A 109 -1.25 2.95 2.74
C LYS A 109 -2.06 3.36 1.52
N THR A 110 -1.51 3.17 0.32
CA THR A 110 -2.22 3.46 -0.94
C THR A 110 -3.46 2.60 -1.07
N VAL A 111 -3.35 1.28 -0.83
CA VAL A 111 -4.50 0.37 -0.86
C VAL A 111 -5.58 0.80 0.14
N ARG A 112 -5.18 1.20 1.36
CA ARG A 112 -6.13 1.72 2.36
C ARG A 112 -6.81 3.00 1.89
N LYS A 113 -6.07 3.95 1.30
CA LYS A 113 -6.63 5.19 0.75
C LYS A 113 -7.67 4.89 -0.33
N ASN A 114 -7.32 4.05 -1.30
CA ASN A 114 -8.23 3.66 -2.38
C ASN A 114 -9.49 2.98 -1.83
N ARG A 115 -9.34 2.10 -0.83
CA ARG A 115 -10.49 1.46 -0.18
C ARG A 115 -11.43 2.48 0.46
N ILE A 116 -10.90 3.50 1.15
CA ILE A 116 -11.72 4.56 1.75
C ILE A 116 -12.44 5.36 0.66
N GLU A 117 -11.77 5.68 -0.44
CA GLU A 117 -12.39 6.39 -1.57
C GLU A 117 -13.53 5.57 -2.19
N TYR A 118 -13.33 4.25 -2.37
CA TYR A 118 -14.39 3.36 -2.83
C TYR A 118 -15.55 3.26 -1.84
N ASP A 119 -15.28 3.18 -0.54
CA ASP A 119 -16.33 3.14 0.48
C ASP A 119 -17.16 4.44 0.50
N VAL A 120 -16.53 5.59 0.25
CA VAL A 120 -17.23 6.88 0.11
C VAL A 120 -18.09 6.90 -1.14
N LEU A 121 -17.56 6.49 -2.30
CA LEU A 121 -18.35 6.41 -3.54
C LEU A 121 -19.53 5.44 -3.40
N ALA A 122 -19.30 4.28 -2.78
CA ALA A 122 -20.33 3.28 -2.57
C ALA A 122 -21.48 3.81 -1.70
N LYS A 123 -21.19 4.64 -0.68
CA LYS A 123 -22.23 5.30 0.11
C LYS A 123 -23.09 6.24 -0.74
N VAL A 124 -22.46 7.08 -1.57
CA VAL A 124 -23.18 8.00 -2.46
C VAL A 124 -24.02 7.23 -3.49
N ILE A 125 -23.51 6.13 -4.04
CA ILE A 125 -24.25 5.28 -4.98
C ILE A 125 -25.46 4.63 -4.29
N ASN A 126 -25.31 4.17 -3.05
CA ASN A 126 -26.40 3.56 -2.29
C ASN A 126 -27.51 4.55 -1.87
N GLU A 127 -27.26 5.87 -1.93
CA GLU A 127 -28.31 6.88 -1.74
C GLU A 127 -29.23 6.97 -2.97
N GLN A 128 -28.79 6.48 -4.14
CA GLN A 128 -29.58 6.44 -5.36
C GLN A 128 -30.46 5.18 -5.42
N PRO A 129 -31.63 5.23 -6.07
CA PRO A 129 -32.52 4.08 -6.21
C PRO A 129 -31.85 2.96 -7.02
N ASP A 130 -32.28 1.71 -6.76
CA ASP A 130 -31.76 0.58 -7.50
C ASP A 130 -32.07 0.71 -8.99
N ARG A 131 -31.05 0.44 -9.81
CA ARG A 131 -31.09 0.60 -11.27
C ARG A 131 -32.16 -0.30 -11.89
N LYS A 132 -32.30 -1.53 -11.38
CA LYS A 132 -33.31 -2.47 -11.90
C LYS A 132 -34.72 -1.97 -11.67
N GLU A 133 -35.01 -1.50 -10.46
CA GLU A 133 -36.33 -0.94 -10.15
C GLU A 133 -36.63 0.32 -10.98
N THR A 134 -35.64 1.18 -11.21
CA THR A 134 -35.82 2.37 -12.06
C THR A 134 -36.05 2.00 -13.52
N ASP A 135 -35.33 1.02 -14.07
CA ASP A 135 -35.54 0.52 -15.43
C ASP A 135 -36.91 -0.14 -15.62
N GLU A 136 -37.40 -0.88 -14.63
CA GLU A 136 -38.75 -1.47 -14.64
C GLU A 136 -39.84 -0.40 -14.64
N LYS A 137 -39.73 0.60 -13.75
CA LYS A 137 -40.65 1.76 -13.72
C LYS A 137 -40.63 2.50 -15.04
N LEU A 138 -39.45 2.75 -15.60
CA LEU A 138 -39.29 3.41 -16.90
C LEU A 138 -39.98 2.62 -18.02
N SER A 139 -39.82 1.30 -18.03
CA SER A 139 -40.42 0.41 -19.02
C SER A 139 -41.95 0.34 -18.88
N GLN A 140 -42.48 0.44 -17.66
CA GLN A 140 -43.92 0.57 -17.43
C GLN A 140 -44.44 1.91 -17.92
N LEU A 141 -43.82 3.02 -17.51
CA LEU A 141 -44.17 4.38 -17.94
C LEU A 141 -44.18 4.50 -19.48
N ARG A 142 -43.19 3.93 -20.17
CA ARG A 142 -43.14 3.90 -21.64
C ARG A 142 -44.34 3.16 -22.26
N ARG A 143 -44.77 2.04 -21.68
CA ARG A 143 -45.96 1.30 -22.14
C ARG A 143 -47.24 2.10 -21.91
N GLU A 144 -47.38 2.69 -20.73
CA GLU A 144 -48.52 3.54 -20.40
C GLU A 144 -48.62 4.73 -21.35
N LEU A 145 -47.50 5.41 -21.62
CA LEU A 145 -47.43 6.55 -22.53
C LEU A 145 -47.85 6.14 -23.96
N GLY A 146 -47.34 5.01 -24.46
CA GLY A 146 -47.77 4.47 -25.76
C GLY A 146 -49.27 4.15 -25.82
N SER A 147 -49.84 3.61 -24.73
CA SER A 147 -51.29 3.35 -24.65
C SER A 147 -52.12 4.65 -24.60
N LEU A 148 -51.63 5.68 -23.92
CA LEU A 148 -52.27 6.99 -23.87
C LEU A 148 -52.22 7.69 -25.24
N GLU A 149 -51.12 7.57 -25.97
CA GLU A 149 -51.01 8.08 -27.34
C GLU A 149 -51.99 7.39 -28.29
N GLU A 150 -52.10 6.06 -28.21
CA GLU A 150 -53.06 5.30 -29.01
C GLU A 150 -54.51 5.69 -28.69
N THR A 151 -54.86 5.77 -27.41
CA THR A 151 -56.22 6.18 -26.99
C THR A 151 -56.52 7.62 -27.39
N ARG A 152 -55.55 8.53 -27.30
CA ARG A 152 -55.68 9.90 -27.81
C ARG A 152 -55.98 9.90 -29.30
N GLU A 153 -55.20 9.17 -30.09
CA GLU A 153 -55.41 9.07 -31.54
C GLU A 153 -56.78 8.47 -31.89
N GLN A 154 -57.22 7.44 -31.15
CA GLN A 154 -58.56 6.85 -31.32
C GLN A 154 -59.68 7.86 -31.01
N LEU A 155 -59.54 8.66 -29.95
CA LEU A 155 -60.51 9.69 -29.58
C LEU A 155 -60.55 10.81 -30.61
N GLU A 156 -59.40 11.25 -31.11
CA GLU A 156 -59.27 12.26 -32.15
C GLU A 156 -59.96 11.81 -33.45
N ARG A 157 -59.71 10.56 -33.89
CA ARG A 157 -60.42 9.94 -35.02
C ARG A 157 -61.95 9.89 -34.80
N LYS A 158 -62.41 9.56 -33.59
CA LYS A 158 -63.84 9.55 -33.24
C LYS A 158 -64.44 10.95 -33.28
N LEU A 159 -63.73 11.94 -32.76
CA LEU A 159 -64.15 13.34 -32.76
C LEU A 159 -64.29 13.86 -34.19
N ASP A 160 -63.32 13.60 -35.04
CA ASP A 160 -63.36 13.94 -36.47
C ASP A 160 -64.54 13.28 -37.18
N MET A 161 -64.80 11.99 -36.91
CA MET A 161 -65.96 11.30 -37.46
C MET A 161 -67.27 11.97 -37.02
N ARG A 162 -67.39 12.36 -35.75
CA ARG A 162 -68.56 13.10 -35.24
C ARG A 162 -68.68 14.49 -35.85
N ARG A 163 -67.58 15.23 -36.03
CA ARG A 163 -67.55 16.54 -36.71
C ARG A 163 -68.10 16.41 -38.13
N LYS A 164 -67.67 15.39 -38.87
CA LYS A 164 -68.19 15.07 -40.22
C LYS A 164 -69.67 14.70 -40.21
N GLN A 165 -70.11 13.83 -39.29
CA GLN A 165 -71.53 13.46 -39.15
C GLN A 165 -72.41 14.67 -38.84
N PHE A 166 -71.95 15.56 -37.95
CA PHE A 166 -72.65 16.79 -37.61
C PHE A 166 -72.75 17.72 -38.83
N HIS A 167 -71.67 17.82 -39.62
CA HIS A 167 -71.68 18.59 -40.86
C HIS A 167 -72.71 18.07 -41.87
N VAL A 168 -72.84 16.75 -42.02
CA VAL A 168 -73.89 16.13 -42.86
C VAL A 168 -75.28 16.42 -42.31
N LEU A 169 -75.49 16.31 -41.00
CA LEU A 169 -76.78 16.64 -40.38
C LEU A 169 -77.17 18.10 -40.64
N VAL A 170 -76.24 19.03 -40.42
CA VAL A 170 -76.43 20.46 -40.65
C VAL A 170 -76.72 20.74 -42.13
N ALA A 171 -76.01 20.10 -43.07
CA ALA A 171 -76.31 20.23 -44.49
C ALA A 171 -77.71 19.70 -44.84
N SER A 172 -78.12 18.56 -44.29
CA SER A 172 -79.47 18.01 -44.47
C SER A 172 -80.56 18.91 -43.86
N ILE A 173 -80.31 19.54 -42.71
CA ILE A 173 -81.22 20.52 -42.11
C ILE A 173 -81.38 21.72 -43.05
N HIS A 174 -80.28 22.31 -43.53
CA HIS A 174 -80.36 23.40 -44.51
C HIS A 174 -81.08 22.99 -45.79
N GLN A 175 -80.89 21.75 -46.25
CA GLN A 175 -81.57 21.25 -47.45
C GLN A 175 -83.07 21.04 -47.22
N LEU A 176 -83.48 20.56 -46.04
CA LEU A 176 -84.88 20.45 -45.66
C LEU A 176 -85.52 21.82 -45.43
N GLN A 177 -84.79 22.77 -44.85
CA GLN A 177 -85.20 24.17 -44.75
C GLN A 177 -85.42 24.77 -46.13
N ALA A 178 -84.48 24.58 -47.06
CA ALA A 178 -84.66 25.02 -48.45
C ALA A 178 -85.89 24.38 -49.13
N MET A 179 -86.20 23.10 -48.86
CA MET A 179 -87.44 22.47 -49.36
C MET A 179 -88.72 22.97 -48.68
N LEU A 180 -88.64 23.42 -47.42
CA LEU A 180 -89.75 24.03 -46.69
C LEU A 180 -89.98 25.48 -47.15
N ASP A 181 -88.90 26.23 -47.35
CA ASP A 181 -88.90 27.59 -47.94
C ASP A 181 -89.35 27.55 -49.42
N ASP A 182 -89.13 26.46 -50.15
CA ASP A 182 -89.73 26.23 -51.48
C ASP A 182 -91.25 25.97 -51.43
N ASN A 183 -91.83 25.64 -50.25
CA ASN A 183 -93.27 25.42 -50.06
C ASN A 183 -94.01 26.58 -49.38
N GLU A 184 -93.30 27.48 -48.70
CA GLU A 184 -93.79 28.79 -48.27
C GLU A 184 -92.87 29.86 -48.86
N SER A 185 -93.32 30.48 -49.93
CA SER A 185 -92.66 31.66 -50.50
C SER A 185 -92.40 32.71 -49.42
N ASP A 186 -91.13 33.07 -49.31
CA ASP A 186 -90.53 34.25 -48.69
C ASP A 186 -90.54 34.32 -47.13
N ASP A 187 -89.39 34.04 -46.49
CA ASP A 187 -88.51 35.14 -46.05
C ASP A 187 -87.16 34.68 -45.44
N ILE A 188 -86.14 35.44 -45.85
CA ILE A 188 -84.69 35.38 -45.59
C ILE A 188 -84.33 35.30 -44.09
N ILE A 189 -83.45 34.34 -43.72
CA ILE A 189 -82.51 34.53 -42.59
C ILE A 189 -81.11 34.05 -42.98
N ASP A 190 -80.28 35.01 -43.37
CA ASP A 190 -78.82 34.94 -43.38
C ASP A 190 -78.32 34.76 -41.94
N VAL A 191 -77.77 33.59 -41.62
CA VAL A 191 -76.89 33.42 -40.45
C VAL A 191 -75.52 33.01 -40.95
N SER A 192 -74.74 34.02 -41.32
CA SER A 192 -73.28 33.96 -41.32
C SER A 192 -72.79 33.33 -40.00
N LEU A 193 -72.17 32.15 -40.10
CA LEU A 193 -71.34 31.60 -39.04
C LEU A 193 -69.87 31.81 -39.43
N GLU A 194 -69.38 33.00 -39.13
CA GLU A 194 -67.95 33.30 -39.15
C GLU A 194 -67.20 32.38 -38.18
N ALA A 195 -66.07 31.87 -38.68
CA ALA A 195 -64.84 31.52 -37.97
C ALA A 195 -64.95 30.78 -36.61
N PHE A 196 -64.72 29.47 -36.65
CA PHE A 196 -63.91 28.82 -35.62
C PHE A 196 -62.55 28.51 -36.24
N GLU A 197 -61.63 29.47 -36.15
CA GLU A 197 -60.21 29.24 -36.38
C GLU A 197 -59.72 28.17 -35.40
N ASP A 198 -59.17 27.09 -35.95
CA ASP A 198 -58.47 26.04 -35.21
C ASP A 198 -57.16 26.62 -34.65
N ASP A 199 -57.24 27.29 -33.50
CA ASP A 199 -56.06 27.74 -32.76
C ASP A 199 -55.62 26.63 -31.78
N VAL A 200 -55.21 25.49 -32.35
CA VAL A 200 -54.51 24.44 -31.59
C VAL A 200 -53.06 24.90 -31.42
N LYS A 201 -52.78 25.58 -30.31
CA LYS A 201 -51.41 25.80 -29.84
C LYS A 201 -50.72 24.45 -29.66
N ILE A 202 -49.90 24.08 -30.64
CA ILE A 202 -48.88 23.04 -30.51
C ILE A 202 -47.96 23.48 -29.37
N LEU A 203 -48.06 22.79 -28.24
CA LEU A 203 -47.07 22.88 -27.15
C LEU A 203 -45.69 22.58 -27.74
N PRO A 204 -44.65 23.36 -27.39
CA PRO A 204 -43.32 23.17 -27.95
C PRO A 204 -42.82 21.77 -27.58
N THR A 205 -42.49 20.98 -28.59
CA THR A 205 -41.65 19.79 -28.46
C THR A 205 -40.33 20.22 -27.85
N VAL A 206 -40.12 19.84 -26.59
CA VAL A 206 -38.82 19.92 -25.92
C VAL A 206 -37.87 19.05 -26.74
N LYS A 207 -36.93 19.70 -27.44
CA LYS A 207 -35.79 19.03 -28.05
C LYS A 207 -35.02 18.32 -26.93
N GLN A 208 -35.01 16.99 -26.96
CA GLN A 208 -33.99 16.22 -26.26
C GLN A 208 -32.67 16.49 -26.98
N GLU A 209 -31.81 17.30 -26.35
CA GLU A 209 -30.39 17.31 -26.69
C GLU A 209 -29.79 15.95 -26.29
N PRO A 210 -28.91 15.36 -27.11
CA PRO A 210 -28.23 14.13 -26.75
C PRO A 210 -27.23 14.42 -25.63
N GLU A 211 -27.42 13.81 -24.46
CA GLU A 211 -26.39 13.72 -23.42
C GLU A 211 -25.17 12.99 -23.99
N THR A 212 -24.15 13.75 -24.38
CA THR A 212 -22.81 13.23 -24.63
C THR A 212 -22.19 12.87 -23.28
N MET A 213 -22.14 11.58 -23.00
CA MET A 213 -21.38 10.97 -21.92
C MET A 213 -19.88 11.15 -22.23
N VAL A 214 -19.25 12.13 -21.59
CA VAL A 214 -17.79 12.27 -21.59
C VAL A 214 -17.25 11.39 -20.48
N ILE A 215 -16.55 10.33 -20.87
CA ILE A 215 -15.73 9.50 -19.99
C ILE A 215 -14.31 10.05 -20.11
N GLU A 216 -13.81 10.70 -19.06
CA GLU A 216 -12.38 10.79 -18.76
C GLU A 216 -12.02 9.71 -17.74
#